data_AF-A0A2I8AAW3-F1
#
_entry.id   AF-A0A2I8AAW3-F1
#
_cell.length_a   1.000
_cell.length_b   1.000
_cell.length_c   1.000
_cell.angle_alpha   90.00
_cell.angle_beta   90.00
_cell.angle_gamma   90.00
#
_symmetry.space_group_name_H-M   'P 1'
#
loop_
_entity.id
_entity.type
_entity.pdbx_description
1 polymer ?
#
loop_
_entity_poly.entity_id
_entity_poly.type
_entity_poly.pdbx_seq_one_letter_code
_entity_poly.pdbx_strand_id
1 'polypeptide(L)'
;MQSALRIETQVLPGNKIEINLPNDTALTSVGQTVEVIVLLPEQKPAPKSQSILTLLEEIHRQRPVGRSVEEINRDIQVEKEAWDN
;
A
#
# COMPACT_ATOMS: atom_id res chain seq x y z
N MET A 1 25.68 -6.22 30.72
CA MET A 1 26.02 -6.29 29.29
C MET A 1 24.87 -7.00 28.60
N GLN A 2 24.13 -6.33 27.72
CA GLN A 2 23.02 -6.94 26.98
C GLN A 2 23.60 -7.56 25.72
N SER A 3 23.62 -8.88 25.66
CA SER A 3 24.10 -9.63 24.50
C SER A 3 22.97 -9.70 23.46
N ALA A 4 23.13 -9.03 22.32
CA ALA A 4 22.15 -9.08 21.23
C ALA A 4 22.61 -10.07 20.16
N LEU A 5 21.76 -11.04 19.82
CA LEU A 5 22.00 -12.03 18.76
C LEU A 5 21.23 -11.61 17.51
N ARG A 6 21.94 -11.22 16.44
CA ARG A 6 21.36 -10.87 15.15
C ARG A 6 21.43 -12.07 14.21
N ILE A 7 20.27 -12.57 13.77
CA ILE A 7 20.15 -13.71 12.85
C ILE A 7 19.35 -13.28 11.63
N GLU A 8 19.80 -13.68 10.45
CA GLU A 8 19.01 -13.60 9.22
C GLU A 8 18.15 -14.87 9.10
N THR A 9 16.85 -14.68 8.91
CA THR A 9 15.86 -15.76 8.83
C THR A 9 15.00 -15.59 7.58
N GLN A 10 14.45 -16.69 7.09
CA GLN A 10 13.53 -16.71 5.95
C GLN A 10 12.09 -16.75 6.45
N VAL A 11 11.23 -16.01 5.77
CA VAL A 11 9.78 -16.07 5.99
C VAL A 11 9.22 -17.24 5.19
N LEU A 12 8.62 -18.20 5.89
CA LEU A 12 7.93 -19.35 5.32
C LEU A 12 6.48 -19.00 4.93
N PRO A 13 5.83 -19.82 4.08
CA PRO A 13 4.43 -19.64 3.71
C PRO A 13 3.51 -19.51 4.94
N GLY A 14 2.52 -18.62 4.83
CA GLY A 14 1.62 -18.31 5.94
C GLY A 14 2.20 -17.37 6.99
N ASN A 15 3.18 -16.53 6.62
CA ASN A 15 3.80 -15.52 7.48
C ASN A 15 4.50 -16.10 8.72
N LYS A 16 5.08 -17.30 8.59
CA LYS A 16 5.81 -17.96 9.67
C LYS A 16 7.30 -17.61 9.59
N ILE A 17 7.94 -17.42 10.74
CA ILE A 17 9.38 -17.16 10.85
C ILE A 17 10.00 -18.35 11.59
N GLU A 18 11.00 -18.99 10.98
CA GLU A 18 11.75 -20.09 11.59
C GLU A 18 13.18 -19.62 11.90
N ILE A 19 13.59 -19.71 13.16
CA ILE A 19 14.92 -19.27 13.60
C ILE A 19 15.71 -20.50 14.01
N ASN A 20 16.76 -20.80 13.25
CA ASN A 20 17.72 -21.84 13.61
C ASN A 20 18.86 -21.19 14.41
N LEU A 21 18.89 -21.46 15.72
CA LEU A 21 19.97 -21.01 16.58
C LEU A 21 21.22 -21.87 16.34
N PRO A 22 22.43 -21.28 16.25
CA PRO A 22 23.64 -22.07 16.12
C PRO A 22 23.95 -22.83 17.41
N ASN A 23 24.59 -24.00 17.29
CA ASN A 23 24.81 -24.94 18.39
C ASN A 23 25.72 -24.39 19.51
N ASP A 24 26.44 -23.31 19.25
CA ASP A 24 27.34 -22.61 20.18
C ASP A 24 26.63 -21.53 21.02
N THR A 25 25.37 -21.21 20.69
CA THR A 25 24.56 -20.31 21.53
C THR A 25 24.16 -21.04 22.81
N ALA A 26 24.49 -20.46 23.97
CA ALA A 26 24.23 -21.01 25.32
C ALA A 26 22.74 -21.18 25.69
N LEU A 27 21.83 -21.13 24.72
CA LEU A 27 20.39 -21.38 24.85
C LEU A 27 20.03 -22.88 24.80
N THR A 28 21.04 -23.75 24.84
CA THR A 28 20.92 -25.21 24.75
C THR A 28 20.33 -25.87 26.00
N SER A 29 20.02 -25.10 27.05
CA SER A 29 19.38 -25.63 28.26
C SER A 29 17.86 -25.63 28.11
N VAL A 30 17.27 -26.81 28.03
CA VAL A 30 15.81 -26.99 28.02
C VAL A 30 15.21 -26.30 29.25
N GLY A 31 14.28 -25.37 29.03
CA GLY A 31 13.60 -24.61 30.10
C GLY A 31 14.14 -23.21 30.37
N GLN A 32 15.14 -22.74 29.62
CA GLN A 32 15.60 -21.36 29.71
C GLN A 32 14.59 -20.39 29.07
N THR A 33 14.14 -19.39 29.84
CA THR A 33 13.32 -18.29 29.31
C THR A 33 14.19 -17.34 28.50
N VAL A 34 13.75 -17.02 27.30
CA VAL A 34 14.42 -16.07 26.39
C VAL A 34 13.49 -14.91 26.04
N GLU A 35 14.03 -13.71 26.02
CA GLU A 35 13.35 -12.53 25.51
C GLU A 35 13.58 -12.42 24.00
N VAL A 36 12.50 -12.28 23.23
CA VAL A 36 12.56 -12.15 21.76
C VAL A 36 12.00 -10.80 21.35
N ILE A 37 12.84 -9.98 20.71
CA ILE A 37 12.45 -8.68 20.17
C ILE A 37 12.46 -8.76 18.64
N VAL A 38 11.29 -8.60 18.02
CA VAL A 38 11.15 -8.59 16.56
C VAL A 38 10.96 -7.16 16.09
N LEU A 39 11.93 -6.68 15.31
CA LEU A 39 11.88 -5.34 14.70
C LEU A 39 11.44 -5.50 13.24
N LEU A 40 10.21 -5.11 12.94
CA LEU A 40 9.69 -5.09 11.59
C LEU A 40 10.07 -3.76 10.93
N PRO A 41 10.59 -3.77 9.69
CA PRO A 41 10.80 -2.53 8.96
C PRO A 41 9.46 -1.84 8.74
N GLU A 42 9.43 -0.50 8.80
CA GLU A 42 8.25 0.24 8.42
C GLU A 42 7.89 -0.07 6.97
N GLN A 43 6.75 -0.73 6.76
CA GLN A 43 6.15 -0.82 5.46
C GLN A 43 5.62 0.56 5.12
N LYS A 44 6.38 1.33 4.34
CA LYS A 44 5.79 2.49 3.66
C LYS A 44 4.64 1.93 2.82
N PRO A 45 3.39 2.38 3.03
CA PRO A 45 2.32 1.99 2.14
C PRO A 45 2.80 2.34 0.74
N ALA A 46 2.78 1.35 -0.18
CA ALA A 46 3.08 1.61 -1.57
C ALA A 46 2.29 2.86 -1.97
N PRO A 47 2.90 3.86 -2.63
CA PRO A 47 2.16 5.03 -3.05
C PRO A 47 0.96 4.51 -3.82
N LYS A 48 -0.24 4.79 -3.33
CA LYS A 48 -1.48 4.58 -4.07
C LYS A 48 -1.46 5.61 -5.20
N SER A 49 -0.56 5.45 -6.17
CA SER A 49 -0.73 6.09 -7.46
C SER A 49 -1.91 5.39 -8.09
N GLN A 50 -3.12 5.86 -7.78
CA GLN A 50 -4.28 5.54 -8.58
C GLN A 50 -3.91 5.97 -9.99
N SER A 51 -3.80 4.98 -10.88
CA SER A 51 -3.57 5.26 -12.30
C SER A 51 -4.67 6.19 -12.77
N ILE A 52 -4.30 7.25 -13.49
CA ILE A 52 -5.26 8.18 -14.09
C ILE A 52 -6.29 7.40 -14.92
N LEU A 53 -5.89 6.30 -15.54
CA LEU A 53 -6.78 5.41 -16.28
C LEU A 53 -7.86 4.78 -15.39
N THR A 54 -7.50 4.32 -14.19
CA THR A 54 -8.44 3.75 -13.22
C THR A 54 -9.44 4.80 -12.73
N LEU A 55 -8.98 6.04 -12.53
CA LEU A 55 -9.84 7.16 -12.15
C LEU A 55 -10.82 7.51 -13.28
N LEU A 56 -10.35 7.55 -14.53
CA LEU A 56 -11.19 7.82 -15.71
C LEU A 56 -12.24 6.73 -15.93
N GLU A 57 -11.87 5.46 -15.76
CA GLU A 57 -12.83 4.35 -15.82
C GLU A 57 -13.91 4.45 -14.74
N GLU A 58 -13.53 4.84 -13.52
CA GLU A 58 -14.49 5.04 -12.42
C GLU A 58 -15.45 6.19 -12.70
N ILE A 59 -14.95 7.31 -13.25
CA ILE A 59 -15.78 8.45 -13.69
C ILE A 59 -16.76 8.02 -14.79
N HIS A 60 -16.30 7.27 -15.80
CA HIS A 60 -17.18 6.76 -16.87
C HIS A 60 -18.22 5.77 -16.35
N ARG A 61 -17.88 4.91 -15.37
CA ARG A 61 -18.84 4.01 -14.72
C ARG A 61 -19.92 4.77 -13.95
N GLN A 62 -19.53 5.84 -13.24
CA GLN A 62 -20.47 6.66 -12.47
C GLN A 62 -21.32 7.57 -13.37
N ARG A 63 -20.82 7.92 -14.55
CA ARG A 63 -21.51 8.76 -15.54
C ARG A 63 -21.58 8.05 -16.91
N PRO A 64 -22.42 7.01 -17.04
CA PRO A 64 -22.51 6.21 -18.26
C PRO A 64 -23.06 7.00 -19.47
N VAL A 65 -23.84 8.05 -19.20
CA VAL A 65 -24.30 9.00 -20.21
C VAL A 65 -23.52 10.29 -19.99
N GLY A 66 -22.46 10.48 -20.78
CA GLY A 66 -21.77 11.76 -20.86
C GLY A 66 -22.69 12.83 -21.46
N ARG A 67 -22.31 14.10 -21.32
CA ARG A 67 -23.01 15.18 -22.05
C ARG A 67 -22.82 15.00 -23.55
N SER A 68 -23.88 15.23 -24.31
CA SER A 68 -23.79 15.30 -25.77
C SER A 68 -23.01 16.54 -26.20
N VAL A 69 -22.41 16.48 -27.39
CA VAL A 69 -21.67 17.61 -27.97
C VAL A 69 -22.60 18.81 -28.16
N GLU A 70 -23.86 18.53 -28.50
CA GLU A 70 -24.92 19.51 -28.72
C GLU A 70 -25.27 20.28 -27.44
N GLU A 71 -25.32 19.59 -26.29
CA GLU A 71 -25.53 20.23 -24.99
C GLU A 71 -24.32 21.07 -24.59
N ILE A 72 -23.11 20.61 -24.86
CA ILE A 72 -21.87 21.38 -24.60
C ILE A 72 -21.87 22.66 -25.44
N ASN A 73 -22.17 22.54 -26.73
CA ASN A 73 -22.24 23.69 -27.62
C ASN A 73 -23.32 24.69 -27.20
N ARG A 74 -24.48 24.22 -26.74
CA ARG A 74 -25.55 25.10 -26.25
C ARG A 74 -25.09 25.95 -25.06
N ASP A 75 -24.48 25.33 -24.05
CA ASP A 75 -24.01 26.06 -22.87
C ASP A 75 -22.93 27.10 -23.23
N ILE A 76 -22.01 26.74 -24.11
CA ILE A 76 -20.96 27.66 -24.59
C ILE A 76 -21.57 28.88 -25.30
N GLN A 77 -22.62 28.70 -26.11
CA GLN A 77 -23.29 29.82 -26.76
C GLN A 77 -24.01 30.72 -25.75
N VAL A 78 -24.69 30.13 -24.76
CA VAL A 78 -25.37 30.89 -23.70
C VAL A 78 -24.36 31.70 -22.88
N GLU A 79 -23.22 31.12 -22.51
CA GLU A 79 -22.17 31.84 -21.79
C GLU A 79 -21.61 33.00 -22.63
N LYS A 80 -21.41 32.78 -23.92
CA LYS A 80 -20.91 33.82 -24.83
C LYS A 80 -21.89 34.99 -24.98
N GLU A 81 -23.17 34.69 -25.19
CA GLU A 81 -24.24 35.69 -25.31
C GLU A 81 -24.43 36.51 -24.02
N ALA A 82 -24.14 35.91 -22.86
CA ALA A 82 -24.18 36.58 -21.56
C ALA A 82 -23.00 37.54 -21.33
N TRP A 83 -21.88 37.38 -22.05
CA TRP A 83 -20.72 38.27 -21.97
C TRP A 83 -20.79 39.41 -22.98
N ASP A 84 -21.52 39.22 -24.07
CA ASP A 84 -21.72 40.22 -25.13
C ASP A 84 -22.85 41.24 -24.80
N ASN A 85 -23.57 41.09 -23.68
CA ASN A 85 -24.57 42.03 -23.13
C ASN A 85 -24.09 42.70 -21.84
#